data_AF-A0A847H256-F1
#
_entry.id   AF-A0A847H256-F1
#
_cell.length_a   1.000
_cell.length_b   1.000
_cell.length_c   1.000
_cell.angle_alpha   90.00
_cell.angle_beta   90.00
_cell.angle_gamma   90.00
#
_symmetry.space_group_name_H-M   'P 1'
#
loop_
_entity.id
_entity.type
_entity.pdbx_description
1 polymer ?
#
loop_
_entity_poly.entity_id
_entity_poly.type
_entity_poly.pdbx_seq_one_letter_code
_entity_poly.pdbx_strand_id
1 'polypeptide(L)'
;MKDTGPKNVERLRMNIPELLAVAEQVSRRQPAGLAAYKPANSHPEKEPRVFDFVGMLGIPLVPCHEFPAEVPAAFFSIHAIKDAELPTRLAKFIASGRPVLLTDGLKEELAGKLDLSPGNVHVLAVRGEPKRLLDLPQQELDRLRAPLLRPLGHNLRAPNRMGFYPFADGSWVIENFHDEPATVELNGESRQVAPRGWIMHWK
;
A
#
# COMPACT_ATOMS: atom_id res chain seq x y z
N MET A 1 0.13 7.38 31.33
CA MET A 1 0.72 8.41 30.44
C MET A 1 0.85 9.79 31.09
N LYS A 2 0.71 9.95 32.41
CA LYS A 2 1.25 11.13 33.09
C LYS A 2 2.76 10.88 33.25
N ASP A 3 3.60 11.89 33.00
CA ASP A 3 5.08 11.90 33.19
C ASP A 3 6.00 11.46 32.03
N THR A 4 5.50 11.14 30.83
CA THR A 4 6.37 10.87 29.65
C THR A 4 6.70 12.12 28.83
N GLY A 5 6.03 13.25 29.08
CA GLY A 5 6.15 14.48 28.29
C GLY A 5 7.60 14.97 28.09
N PRO A 6 8.37 15.23 29.17
CA PRO A 6 9.75 15.71 29.04
C PRO A 6 10.65 14.76 28.25
N LYS A 7 10.57 13.45 28.50
CA LYS A 7 11.35 12.43 27.78
C LYS A 7 10.98 12.34 26.30
N ASN A 8 9.70 12.46 25.97
CA ASN A 8 9.24 12.47 24.58
C ASN A 8 9.73 13.72 23.83
N VAL A 9 9.74 14.88 24.49
CA VAL A 9 10.25 16.13 23.91
C VAL A 9 11.77 16.03 23.67
N GLU A 10 12.52 15.49 24.64
CA GLU A 10 13.95 15.26 24.48
C GLU A 10 14.24 14.31 23.31
N ARG A 11 13.51 13.18 23.24
CA ARG A 11 13.61 12.26 22.10
C ARG A 11 13.28 12.93 20.78
N LEU A 12 12.20 13.71 20.70
CA LEU A 12 11.85 14.44 19.47
C LEU A 12 12.99 15.36 19.05
N ARG A 13 13.53 16.17 19.97
CA ARG A 13 14.64 17.09 19.68
C ARG A 13 15.88 16.37 19.12
N MET A 14 16.21 15.20 19.66
CA MET A 14 17.31 14.39 19.15
C MET A 14 17.08 13.89 17.72
N ASN A 15 15.82 13.71 17.30
CA ASN A 15 15.46 13.22 15.96
C ASN A 15 15.19 14.35 14.95
N ILE A 16 15.03 15.61 15.38
CA ILE A 16 14.76 16.76 14.47
C ILE A 16 15.73 16.83 13.29
N PRO A 17 17.06 16.71 13.46
CA PRO A 17 17.98 16.81 12.33
C PRO A 17 17.73 15.77 11.24
N GLU A 18 17.50 14.52 11.64
CA GLU A 18 17.18 13.43 10.71
C GLU A 18 15.81 13.66 10.04
N LEU A 19 14.79 14.04 10.82
CA LEU A 19 13.45 14.33 10.28
C LEU A 19 13.49 15.43 9.20
N LEU A 20 14.28 16.49 9.42
CA LEU A 20 14.44 17.56 8.43
C LEU A 20 15.21 17.10 7.20
N ALA A 21 16.27 16.30 7.36
CA ALA A 21 17.01 15.74 6.25
C ALA A 21 16.13 14.81 5.39
N VAL A 22 15.35 13.93 6.02
CA VAL A 22 14.39 13.06 5.34
C VAL A 22 13.28 13.88 4.67
N ALA A 23 12.77 14.92 5.33
CA ALA A 23 11.76 15.80 4.73
C ALA A 23 12.28 16.48 3.45
N GLU A 24 13.53 16.94 3.42
CA GLU A 24 14.16 17.48 2.21
C GLU A 24 14.20 16.42 1.10
N GLN A 25 14.60 15.19 1.43
CA GLN A 25 14.61 14.08 0.47
C GLN A 25 13.21 13.75 -0.06
N VAL A 26 12.20 13.66 0.80
CA VAL A 26 10.83 13.28 0.40
C VAL A 26 10.16 14.39 -0.40
N SER A 27 10.32 15.66 0.00
CA SER A 27 9.63 16.80 -0.60
C SER A 27 9.92 17.01 -2.10
N ARG A 28 11.09 16.58 -2.56
CA ARG A 28 11.51 16.71 -3.96
C ARG A 28 11.20 15.49 -4.83
N ARG A 29 10.63 14.44 -4.25
CA ARG A 29 10.41 13.17 -4.94
C ARG A 29 8.93 12.92 -5.18
N GLN A 30 8.63 12.33 -6.33
CA GLN A 30 7.29 11.88 -6.65
C GLN A 30 7.10 10.43 -6.18
N PRO A 31 6.13 10.14 -5.29
CA PRO A 31 5.82 8.77 -4.89
C PRO A 31 5.41 7.92 -6.08
N ALA A 32 5.86 6.67 -6.10
CA ALA A 32 5.43 5.66 -7.05
C ALA A 32 4.68 4.54 -6.30
N GLY A 33 3.67 3.95 -6.93
CA GLY A 33 2.84 2.94 -6.28
C GLY A 33 1.55 2.65 -7.03
N LEU A 34 0.70 1.84 -6.42
CA LEU A 34 -0.66 1.63 -6.88
C LEU A 34 -1.47 2.89 -6.59
N ALA A 35 -2.21 3.39 -7.57
CA ALA A 35 -3.18 4.45 -7.30
C ALA A 35 -4.27 3.91 -6.36
N ALA A 36 -4.39 4.50 -5.18
CA ALA A 36 -5.34 4.10 -4.16
C ALA A 36 -6.56 5.03 -4.26
N TYR A 37 -7.51 4.64 -5.11
CA TYR A 37 -8.68 5.47 -5.40
C TYR A 37 -9.65 5.49 -4.22
N LYS A 38 -9.96 6.70 -3.76
CA LYS A 38 -10.95 6.94 -2.72
C LYS A 38 -11.76 8.21 -3.06
N PRO A 39 -13.00 8.08 -3.54
CA PRO A 39 -13.88 9.23 -3.76
C PRO A 39 -14.00 10.08 -2.49
N ALA A 40 -14.04 11.40 -2.67
CA ALA A 40 -14.18 12.32 -1.53
C ALA A 40 -15.43 11.96 -0.68
N ASN A 41 -15.28 11.93 0.64
CA ASN A 41 -16.34 11.60 1.59
C ASN A 41 -17.01 10.23 1.33
N SER A 42 -16.27 9.23 0.81
CA SER A 42 -16.72 7.85 0.71
C SER A 42 -16.80 7.18 2.09
N HIS A 43 -17.86 6.41 2.33
CA HIS A 43 -18.04 5.63 3.56
C HIS A 43 -17.20 4.33 3.51
N PRO A 44 -16.63 3.87 4.65
CA PRO A 44 -15.81 2.66 4.67
C PRO A 44 -16.59 1.35 4.72
N GLU A 45 -17.91 1.39 4.87
CA GLU A 45 -18.74 0.23 5.21
C GLU A 45 -18.13 -0.57 6.38
N LYS A 46 -17.85 -1.86 6.17
CA LYS A 46 -17.22 -2.75 7.15
C LYS A 46 -15.69 -2.79 7.04
N GLU A 47 -15.08 -1.94 6.22
CA GLU A 47 -13.63 -1.95 5.97
C GLU A 47 -12.92 -0.66 6.44
N PRO A 48 -13.13 -0.20 7.70
CA PRO A 48 -12.47 1.01 8.18
C PRO A 48 -10.95 0.82 8.22
N ARG A 49 -10.20 1.86 7.84
CA ARG A 49 -8.72 1.87 7.85
C ARG A 49 -8.08 0.81 6.94
N VAL A 50 -8.79 0.24 5.96
CA VAL A 50 -8.23 -0.77 5.06
C VAL A 50 -6.96 -0.31 4.34
N PHE A 51 -6.86 0.97 3.98
CA PHE A 51 -5.66 1.56 3.36
C PHE A 51 -4.43 1.47 4.26
N ASP A 52 -4.57 1.68 5.57
CA ASP A 52 -3.47 1.60 6.53
C ASP A 52 -2.92 0.18 6.58
N PHE A 53 -3.81 -0.82 6.64
CA PHE A 53 -3.42 -2.23 6.67
C PHE A 53 -2.80 -2.68 5.35
N VAL A 54 -3.33 -2.26 4.21
CA VAL A 54 -2.76 -2.56 2.88
C VAL A 54 -1.35 -1.99 2.74
N GLY A 55 -1.10 -0.76 3.23
CA GLY A 55 0.24 -0.18 3.24
C GLY A 55 1.24 -1.02 4.05
N MET A 56 0.80 -1.57 5.19
CA MET A 56 1.60 -2.50 6.01
C MET A 56 1.82 -3.88 5.37
N LEU A 57 1.13 -4.18 4.25
CA LEU A 57 1.40 -5.38 3.44
C LEU A 57 2.55 -5.16 2.46
N GLY A 58 3.26 -4.03 2.48
CA GLY A 58 4.32 -3.72 1.52
C GLY A 58 3.78 -3.41 0.13
N ILE A 59 2.50 -3.00 0.05
CA ILE A 59 1.86 -2.54 -1.18
C ILE A 59 1.93 -1.00 -1.15
N PRO A 60 2.74 -0.37 -2.03
CA PRO A 60 2.91 1.08 -2.03
C PRO A 60 1.64 1.73 -2.57
N LEU A 61 0.99 2.56 -1.77
CA LEU A 61 -0.23 3.26 -2.13
C LEU A 61 0.06 4.73 -2.43
N VAL A 62 -0.44 5.21 -3.57
CA VAL A 62 -0.48 6.62 -3.94
C VAL A 62 -1.93 7.08 -3.86
N PRO A 63 -2.35 7.79 -2.78
CA PRO A 63 -3.73 8.21 -2.62
C PRO A 63 -4.19 9.10 -3.78
N CYS A 64 -5.38 8.82 -4.32
CA CYS A 64 -6.02 9.68 -5.31
C CYS A 64 -7.54 9.75 -5.11
N HIS A 65 -8.13 10.87 -5.52
CA HIS A 65 -9.58 11.11 -5.44
C HIS A 65 -10.23 11.19 -6.84
N GLU A 66 -9.42 11.26 -7.90
CA GLU A 66 -9.84 11.15 -9.29
C GLU A 66 -9.62 9.73 -9.78
N PHE A 67 -10.48 9.24 -10.66
CA PHE A 67 -10.39 7.87 -11.16
C PHE A 67 -9.07 7.68 -11.94
N PRO A 68 -8.20 6.74 -11.53
CA PRO A 68 -6.85 6.63 -12.07
C PRO A 68 -6.83 5.83 -13.38
N ALA A 69 -7.36 6.40 -14.47
CA ALA A 69 -7.53 5.68 -15.73
C ALA A 69 -6.21 5.18 -16.34
N GLU A 70 -5.12 5.95 -16.21
CA GLU A 70 -3.86 5.76 -16.94
C GLU A 70 -2.66 5.36 -16.06
N VAL A 71 -2.91 4.74 -14.90
CA VAL A 71 -1.83 4.29 -13.99
C VAL A 71 -1.44 2.83 -14.24
N PRO A 72 -0.20 2.43 -13.95
CA PRO A 72 0.26 1.06 -14.23
C PRO A 72 -0.40 -0.04 -13.38
N ALA A 73 -0.89 0.30 -12.18
CA ALA A 73 -1.67 -0.58 -11.30
C ALA A 73 -2.51 0.26 -10.32
N ALA A 74 -3.63 -0.27 -9.85
CA ALA A 74 -4.54 0.46 -8.95
C ALA A 74 -5.16 -0.42 -7.87
N PHE A 75 -5.46 0.20 -6.72
CA PHE A 75 -6.19 -0.38 -5.61
C PHE A 75 -7.57 0.29 -5.46
N PHE A 76 -8.61 -0.53 -5.42
CA PHE A 76 -9.99 -0.12 -5.21
C PHE A 76 -10.55 -0.88 -3.99
N SER A 77 -10.93 -0.17 -2.94
CA SER A 77 -11.65 -0.75 -1.79
C SER A 77 -13.14 -0.46 -1.89
N ILE A 78 -13.93 -1.00 -0.95
CA ILE A 78 -15.38 -0.76 -0.85
C ILE A 78 -15.76 0.72 -0.92
N HIS A 79 -14.86 1.62 -0.50
CA HIS A 79 -15.03 3.07 -0.55
C HIS A 79 -15.32 3.58 -1.96
N ALA A 80 -14.80 2.92 -2.99
CA ALA A 80 -14.99 3.32 -4.38
C ALA A 80 -16.45 3.18 -4.84
N ILE A 81 -17.30 2.39 -4.15
CA ILE A 81 -18.70 2.17 -4.53
C ILE A 81 -19.54 3.46 -4.56
N LYS A 82 -19.06 4.52 -3.90
CA LYS A 82 -19.66 5.85 -3.99
C LYS A 82 -19.64 6.43 -5.41
N ASP A 83 -18.67 6.05 -6.25
CA ASP A 83 -18.60 6.48 -7.65
C ASP A 83 -19.63 5.68 -8.48
N ALA A 84 -20.71 6.34 -8.88
CA ALA A 84 -21.78 5.71 -9.68
C ALA A 84 -21.29 5.23 -11.06
N GLU A 85 -20.20 5.79 -11.58
CA GLU A 85 -19.59 5.37 -12.86
C GLU A 85 -18.50 4.31 -12.67
N LEU A 86 -18.24 3.87 -11.42
CA LEU A 86 -17.20 2.90 -11.11
C LEU A 86 -17.28 1.63 -11.97
N PRO A 87 -18.43 0.95 -12.17
CA PRO A 87 -18.46 -0.29 -12.94
C PRO A 87 -17.95 -0.09 -14.37
N THR A 88 -18.37 0.99 -15.03
CA THR A 88 -17.96 1.31 -16.40
C THR A 88 -16.48 1.69 -16.48
N ARG A 89 -16.00 2.53 -15.55
CA ARG A 89 -14.59 2.98 -15.54
C ARG A 89 -13.65 1.82 -15.18
N LEU A 90 -14.02 1.01 -14.19
CA LEU A 90 -13.26 -0.17 -13.77
C LEU A 90 -13.24 -1.26 -14.85
N ALA A 91 -14.34 -1.48 -15.59
CA ALA A 91 -14.35 -2.37 -16.74
C ALA A 91 -13.28 -2.00 -17.77
N LYS A 92 -13.17 -0.72 -18.12
CA LYS A 92 -12.15 -0.22 -19.06
C LYS A 92 -10.74 -0.43 -18.50
N PHE A 93 -10.54 -0.14 -17.21
CA PHE A 93 -9.25 -0.35 -16.56
C PHE A 93 -8.85 -1.84 -16.57
N ILE A 94 -9.76 -2.75 -16.22
CA ILE A 94 -9.50 -4.20 -16.25
C ILE A 94 -9.20 -4.67 -17.69
N ALA A 95 -9.97 -4.21 -18.67
CA ALA A 95 -9.79 -4.57 -20.08
C ALA A 95 -8.43 -4.14 -20.65
N SER A 96 -7.76 -3.14 -20.05
CA SER A 96 -6.40 -2.73 -20.43
C SER A 96 -5.31 -3.74 -20.01
N GLY A 97 -5.65 -4.75 -19.19
CA GLY A 97 -4.72 -5.75 -18.68
C GLY A 97 -3.85 -5.27 -17.50
N ARG A 98 -4.02 -4.02 -17.05
CA ARG A 98 -3.31 -3.45 -15.89
C ARG A 98 -3.75 -4.17 -14.60
N PRO A 99 -2.84 -4.48 -13.66
CA PRO A 99 -3.20 -5.14 -12.41
C PRO A 99 -4.14 -4.29 -11.55
N VAL A 100 -5.16 -4.96 -11.00
CA VAL A 100 -6.16 -4.38 -10.12
C VAL A 100 -6.16 -5.13 -8.81
N LEU A 101 -6.01 -4.42 -7.69
CA LEU A 101 -6.30 -4.94 -6.37
C LEU A 101 -7.69 -4.46 -5.92
N LEU A 102 -8.56 -5.40 -5.55
CA LEU A 102 -9.91 -5.13 -5.06
C LEU A 102 -10.09 -5.70 -3.66
N THR A 103 -10.85 -5.06 -2.79
CA THR A 103 -11.33 -5.73 -1.58
C THR A 103 -12.50 -6.67 -1.91
N ASP A 104 -12.65 -7.74 -1.15
CA ASP A 104 -13.78 -8.66 -1.28
C ASP A 104 -15.13 -7.96 -1.04
N GLY A 105 -15.20 -6.98 -0.12
CA GLY A 105 -16.39 -6.16 0.05
C GLY A 105 -16.78 -5.39 -1.22
N LEU A 106 -15.82 -4.78 -1.92
CA LEU A 106 -16.13 -4.11 -3.20
C LEU A 106 -16.54 -5.11 -4.29
N LYS A 107 -15.89 -6.26 -4.34
CA LYS A 107 -16.24 -7.32 -5.29
C LYS A 107 -17.70 -7.75 -5.11
N GLU A 108 -18.17 -7.91 -3.87
CA GLU A 108 -19.56 -8.25 -3.57
C GLU A 108 -20.54 -7.20 -4.09
N GLU A 109 -20.26 -5.91 -3.88
CA GLU A 109 -21.09 -4.81 -4.39
C GLU A 109 -21.14 -4.70 -5.93
N LEU A 110 -20.10 -5.18 -6.60
CA LEU A 110 -19.98 -5.19 -8.06
C LEU A 110 -20.46 -6.51 -8.69
N ALA A 111 -20.88 -7.50 -7.89
CA ALA A 111 -21.38 -8.77 -8.39
C ALA A 111 -22.56 -8.57 -9.35
N GLY A 112 -22.50 -9.20 -10.52
CA GLY A 112 -23.50 -9.06 -11.58
C GLY A 112 -23.47 -7.74 -12.35
N LYS A 113 -22.65 -6.76 -11.94
CA LYS A 113 -22.48 -5.47 -12.64
C LYS A 113 -21.21 -5.43 -13.50
N LEU A 114 -20.21 -6.24 -13.14
CA LEU A 114 -18.89 -6.24 -13.75
C LEU A 114 -18.29 -7.65 -13.73
N ASP A 115 -17.63 -8.04 -14.82
CA ASP A 115 -16.81 -9.25 -14.84
C ASP A 115 -15.47 -9.00 -14.11
N LEU A 116 -15.27 -9.73 -13.01
CA LEU A 116 -14.08 -9.69 -12.16
C LEU A 116 -13.27 -10.99 -12.24
N SER A 117 -13.54 -11.84 -13.23
CA SER A 117 -12.78 -13.06 -13.53
C SER A 117 -11.43 -12.88 -14.26
N PRO A 118 -11.12 -11.74 -14.94
CA PRO A 118 -9.83 -11.58 -15.60
C PRO A 118 -8.62 -11.77 -14.68
N GLY A 119 -7.56 -12.41 -15.18
CA GLY A 119 -6.40 -12.81 -14.36
C GLY A 119 -5.55 -11.65 -13.80
N ASN A 120 -5.76 -10.42 -14.27
CA ASN A 120 -5.17 -9.20 -13.72
C ASN A 120 -5.98 -8.60 -12.55
N VAL A 121 -7.10 -9.24 -12.18
CA VAL A 121 -7.91 -8.87 -11.01
C VAL A 121 -7.48 -9.73 -9.81
N HIS A 122 -7.00 -9.06 -8.76
CA HIS A 122 -6.58 -9.66 -7.50
C HIS A 122 -7.53 -9.22 -6.39
N VAL A 123 -8.11 -10.18 -5.66
CA VAL A 123 -9.08 -9.90 -4.59
C VAL A 123 -8.42 -10.12 -3.25
N LEU A 124 -8.40 -9.07 -2.43
CA LEU A 124 -7.95 -9.08 -1.05
C LEU A 124 -9.11 -9.46 -0.14
N ALA A 125 -8.96 -10.57 0.58
CA ALA A 125 -9.97 -11.07 1.50
C ALA A 125 -9.98 -10.28 2.82
N VAL A 126 -10.64 -9.13 2.84
CA VAL A 126 -10.79 -8.27 4.01
C VAL A 126 -11.82 -8.84 4.99
N ARG A 127 -12.90 -9.42 4.47
CA ARG A 127 -13.99 -10.06 5.24
C ARG A 127 -14.59 -9.17 6.32
N GLY A 128 -14.64 -7.87 6.07
CA GLY A 128 -15.12 -6.87 7.05
C GLY A 128 -14.25 -6.72 8.30
N GLU A 129 -13.03 -7.28 8.31
CA GLU A 129 -12.09 -7.22 9.42
C GLU A 129 -10.67 -6.83 8.95
N PRO A 130 -10.44 -5.56 8.53
CA PRO A 130 -9.17 -5.15 7.90
C PRO A 130 -7.90 -5.48 8.70
N LYS A 131 -7.98 -5.53 10.03
CA LYS A 131 -6.83 -5.88 10.88
C LYS A 131 -6.30 -7.29 10.61
N ARG A 132 -7.15 -8.24 10.19
CA ARG A 132 -6.78 -9.63 9.90
C ARG A 132 -5.85 -9.76 8.70
N LEU A 133 -5.78 -8.75 7.84
CA LEU A 133 -4.79 -8.69 6.77
C LEU A 133 -3.35 -8.79 7.31
N LEU A 134 -3.12 -8.36 8.55
CA LEU A 134 -1.81 -8.45 9.20
C LEU A 134 -1.44 -9.86 9.70
N ASP A 135 -2.32 -10.84 9.50
CA ASP A 135 -2.10 -12.25 9.80
C ASP A 135 -1.78 -13.07 8.54
N LEU A 136 -1.83 -12.44 7.34
CA LEU A 136 -1.54 -13.11 6.07
C LEU A 136 -0.10 -13.66 6.04
N PRO A 137 0.11 -14.93 5.68
CA PRO A 137 1.44 -15.52 5.54
C PRO A 137 2.26 -14.83 4.45
N GLN A 138 3.58 -14.75 4.64
CA GLN A 138 4.49 -14.16 3.65
C GLN A 138 4.31 -14.77 2.25
N GLN A 139 4.17 -16.10 2.13
CA GLN A 139 4.01 -16.74 0.84
C GLN A 139 2.77 -16.24 0.08
N GLU A 140 1.68 -15.95 0.79
CA GLU A 140 0.47 -15.40 0.20
C GLU A 140 0.67 -13.94 -0.22
N LEU A 141 1.31 -13.13 0.63
CA LEU A 141 1.65 -11.75 0.32
C LEU A 141 2.59 -11.64 -0.87
N ASP A 142 3.59 -12.52 -0.99
CA ASP A 142 4.55 -12.50 -2.10
C ASP A 142 3.84 -12.82 -3.43
N ARG A 143 2.87 -13.75 -3.43
CA ARG A 143 2.01 -14.02 -4.60
C ARG A 143 1.13 -12.83 -4.96
N LEU A 144 0.64 -12.09 -3.97
CA LEU A 144 -0.18 -10.89 -4.17
C LEU A 144 0.66 -9.70 -4.69
N ARG A 145 1.83 -9.46 -4.10
CA ARG A 145 2.72 -8.34 -4.44
C ARG A 145 3.32 -8.49 -5.84
N ALA A 146 3.74 -9.70 -6.23
CA ALA A 146 4.45 -9.91 -7.49
C ALA A 146 3.77 -9.32 -8.74
N PRO A 147 2.48 -9.59 -9.04
CA PRO A 147 1.81 -8.99 -10.19
C PRO A 147 1.55 -7.49 -10.01
N LEU A 148 1.32 -7.01 -8.79
CA LEU A 148 1.01 -5.60 -8.51
C LEU A 148 2.25 -4.68 -8.61
N LEU A 149 3.42 -5.18 -8.22
CA LEU A 149 4.68 -4.42 -8.21
C LEU A 149 5.45 -4.52 -9.52
N ARG A 150 5.22 -5.56 -10.32
CA ARG A 150 5.92 -5.76 -11.61
C ARG A 150 5.79 -4.56 -12.56
N PRO A 151 4.61 -3.95 -12.78
CA PRO A 151 4.48 -2.75 -13.62
C PRO A 151 5.24 -1.53 -13.08
N LEU A 152 5.58 -1.53 -11.78
CA LEU A 152 6.36 -0.49 -11.12
C LEU A 152 7.86 -0.77 -11.15
N GLY A 153 8.30 -1.87 -11.77
CA GLY A 153 9.72 -2.25 -11.82
C GLY A 153 10.27 -2.82 -10.51
N HIS A 154 9.40 -3.29 -9.61
CA HIS A 154 9.79 -3.81 -8.31
C HIS A 154 9.36 -5.27 -8.09
N ASN A 155 10.17 -6.01 -7.34
CA ASN A 155 9.85 -7.31 -6.77
C ASN A 155 10.22 -7.29 -5.28
N LEU A 156 9.22 -7.47 -4.42
CA LEU A 156 9.38 -7.44 -2.97
C LEU A 156 8.96 -8.78 -2.38
N ARG A 157 9.88 -9.41 -1.64
CA ARG A 157 9.57 -10.53 -0.74
C ARG A 157 9.94 -10.13 0.68
N ALA A 158 8.96 -10.15 1.57
CA ALA A 158 9.11 -9.66 2.93
C ALA A 158 8.03 -10.29 3.82
N PRO A 159 8.22 -10.37 5.14
CA PRO A 159 7.12 -10.72 6.03
C PRO A 159 5.96 -9.72 5.90
N ASN A 160 4.84 -10.05 6.54
CA ASN A 160 3.77 -9.07 6.78
C ASN A 160 4.30 -7.92 7.66
N ARG A 161 3.52 -6.84 7.82
CA ARG A 161 3.88 -5.68 8.65
C ARG A 161 5.18 -5.01 8.20
N MET A 162 5.31 -4.84 6.89
CA MET A 162 6.39 -4.13 6.23
C MET A 162 5.83 -3.01 5.36
N GLY A 163 6.35 -1.80 5.48
CA GLY A 163 6.03 -0.68 4.59
C GLY A 163 7.00 -0.66 3.41
N PHE A 164 6.52 -0.32 2.22
CA PHE A 164 7.36 -0.09 1.05
C PHE A 164 6.94 1.20 0.34
N TYR A 165 7.90 2.10 0.12
CA TYR A 165 7.67 3.44 -0.40
C TYR A 165 8.67 3.73 -1.54
N PRO A 166 8.39 3.32 -2.78
CA PRO A 166 9.22 3.66 -3.92
C PRO A 166 8.88 5.07 -4.45
N PHE A 167 9.85 5.67 -5.13
CA PHE A 167 9.74 6.97 -5.78
C PHE A 167 10.10 6.85 -7.27
N ALA A 168 9.56 7.76 -8.09
CA ALA A 168 9.71 7.74 -9.54
C ALA A 168 11.18 7.84 -10.02
N ASP A 169 12.08 8.41 -9.22
CA ASP A 169 13.51 8.53 -9.53
C ASP A 169 14.30 7.22 -9.29
N GLY A 170 13.66 6.20 -8.70
CA GLY A 170 14.26 4.94 -8.29
C GLY A 170 14.71 4.91 -6.83
N SER A 171 14.50 6.00 -6.06
CA SER A 171 14.67 5.99 -4.61
C SER A 171 13.59 5.14 -3.94
N TRP A 172 13.86 4.65 -2.74
CA TRP A 172 12.89 3.86 -1.99
C TRP A 172 13.16 3.86 -0.48
N VAL A 173 12.12 3.58 0.30
CA VAL A 173 12.18 3.30 1.73
C VAL A 173 11.46 1.98 2.02
N ILE A 174 12.01 1.18 2.93
CA ILE A 174 11.34 0.02 3.52
C ILE A 174 11.30 0.20 5.03
N GLU A 175 10.11 0.06 5.61
CA GLU A 175 9.87 0.21 7.06
C GLU A 175 9.45 -1.12 7.67
N ASN A 176 9.95 -1.42 8.86
CA ASN A 176 9.62 -2.59 9.65
C ASN A 176 8.70 -2.21 10.81
N PHE A 177 7.46 -2.71 10.81
CA PHE A 177 6.51 -2.48 11.89
C PHE A 177 6.56 -3.56 12.98
N HIS A 178 7.46 -4.54 12.91
CA HIS A 178 7.69 -5.52 13.98
C HIS A 178 8.60 -4.97 15.07
N ASP A 179 8.48 -5.56 16.26
CA ASP A 179 9.42 -5.39 17.37
C ASP A 179 10.66 -6.31 17.25
N GLU A 180 10.79 -7.00 16.11
CA GLU A 180 11.89 -7.92 15.79
C GLU A 180 12.52 -7.55 14.43
N PRO A 181 13.79 -7.90 14.18
CA PRO A 181 14.41 -7.68 12.88
C PRO A 181 13.68 -8.47 11.77
N ALA A 182 13.59 -7.89 10.58
CA ALA A 182 12.95 -8.51 9.43
C ALA A 182 13.91 -8.61 8.25
N THR A 183 13.92 -9.78 7.60
CA THR A 183 14.61 -9.99 6.31
C THR A 183 13.70 -9.54 5.17
N VAL A 184 14.24 -8.70 4.28
CA VAL A 184 13.54 -8.22 3.08
C VAL A 184 14.40 -8.45 1.86
N GLU A 185 13.82 -9.05 0.82
CA GLU A 185 14.41 -9.14 -0.51
C GLU A 185 13.70 -8.12 -1.42
N LEU A 186 14.43 -7.10 -1.87
CA LEU A 186 13.95 -6.12 -2.85
C LEU A 186 14.81 -6.23 -4.09
N ASN A 187 14.18 -6.51 -5.23
CA ASN A 187 14.81 -6.63 -6.55
C ASN A 187 15.97 -7.65 -6.58
N GLY A 188 15.84 -8.75 -5.83
CA GLY A 188 16.85 -9.81 -5.74
C GLY A 188 17.94 -9.58 -4.69
N GLU A 189 17.94 -8.41 -4.03
CA GLU A 189 18.92 -8.08 -2.99
C GLU A 189 18.29 -8.21 -1.59
N SER A 190 18.89 -9.06 -0.77
CA SER A 190 18.45 -9.32 0.61
C SER A 190 19.07 -8.33 1.61
N ARG A 191 18.25 -7.82 2.53
CA ARG A 191 18.62 -6.82 3.53
C ARG A 191 17.96 -7.14 4.87
N GLN A 192 18.60 -6.74 5.96
CA GLN A 192 18.02 -6.75 7.30
C GLN A 192 17.47 -5.37 7.64
N VAL A 193 16.25 -5.31 8.17
CA VAL A 193 15.64 -4.10 8.71
C VAL A 193 15.49 -4.26 10.20
N ALA A 194 16.03 -3.32 10.98
CA ALA A 194 15.98 -3.39 12.44
C ALA A 194 14.53 -3.35 12.96
N PRO A 195 14.27 -3.82 14.21
CA PRO A 195 12.99 -3.64 14.87
C PRO A 195 12.53 -2.19 14.82
N ARG A 196 11.26 -1.94 14.45
CA ARG A 196 10.68 -0.58 14.39
C ARG A 196 11.53 0.42 13.58
N GLY A 197 12.35 -0.08 12.66
CA GLY A 197 13.31 0.70 11.90
C GLY A 197 12.94 0.78 10.42
N TRP A 198 13.73 1.55 9.68
CA TRP A 198 13.62 1.64 8.23
C TRP A 198 15.01 1.62 7.60
N ILE A 199 15.05 1.22 6.32
CA ILE A 199 16.21 1.37 5.45
C ILE A 199 15.76 2.14 4.21
N MET A 200 16.69 2.89 3.61
CA MET A 200 16.39 3.77 2.49
C MET A 200 17.54 3.81 1.49
N HIS A 201 17.19 4.11 0.25
CA HIS A 201 18.11 4.43 -0.83
C HIS A 201 17.64 5.71 -1.51
N TRP A 202 18.47 6.74 -1.46
CA TRP A 202 18.26 7.99 -2.17
C TRP A 202 19.15 8.01 -3.40
N LYS A 203 18.56 8.23 -4.57
CA LYS A 203 19.28 8.51 -5.81
C LYS A 203 19.55 10.00 -5.97
#